data_AF-A0A7S4NEP6-F1
#
_entry.id   AF-A0A7S4NEP6-F1
#
_cell.length_a   1.000
_cell.length_b   1.000
_cell.length_c   1.000
_cell.angle_alpha   90.00
_cell.angle_beta   90.00
_cell.angle_gamma   90.00
#
_symmetry.space_group_name_H-M   'P 1'
#
loop_
_entity.id
_entity.type
_entity.pdbx_description
1 polymer ?
#
loop_
_entity_poly.entity_id
_entity_poly.type
_entity_poly.pdbx_seq_one_letter_code
_entity_poly.pdbx_strand_id
1 'polypeptide(L)'
;MPGSLITSLCRANIAILSQKLALTDVLLQRHGSKGAHAIFQSVCPIVGASIGQHFRHSMDHIEIAALVAAESSPPCPKEALKPIELHYDLRVRGGTLEKDMELSINRITSVIDVLHSLSNSCIEGTNEVSVAMVPVHAHFFLSSDQAFEEPLPSTVARELGFAAHHAIHHMAMVKIISLQSCGLHESDLPDHFGRAPSTIKYDGHSG
;
A
#
# COMPACT_ATOMS: atom_id res chain seq x y z
N MET A 1 -0.87 -20.56 -15.74
CA MET A 1 0.30 -19.74 -16.10
C MET A 1 0.50 -18.72 -15.00
N PRO A 2 1.71 -18.50 -14.46
CA PRO A 2 1.94 -17.31 -13.65
C PRO A 2 1.61 -16.09 -14.51
N GLY A 3 0.73 -15.21 -14.03
CA GLY A 3 0.46 -13.93 -14.68
C GLY A 3 1.72 -13.07 -14.74
N SER A 4 1.69 -11.98 -15.50
CA SER A 4 2.84 -11.10 -15.64
C SER A 4 3.33 -10.52 -14.31
N LEU A 5 4.55 -9.98 -14.30
CA LEU A 5 5.12 -9.37 -13.10
C LEU A 5 4.25 -8.21 -12.59
N ILE A 6 3.81 -7.32 -13.50
CA ILE A 6 2.90 -6.21 -13.15
C ILE A 6 1.58 -6.74 -12.59
N THR A 7 0.92 -7.70 -13.25
CA THR A 7 -0.30 -8.32 -12.71
C THR A 7 -0.08 -8.92 -11.32
N SER A 8 1.07 -9.56 -11.09
CA SER A 8 1.41 -10.13 -9.78
C SER A 8 1.62 -9.05 -8.71
N LEU A 9 2.26 -7.94 -9.06
CA LEU A 9 2.47 -6.78 -8.18
C LEU A 9 1.17 -6.03 -7.89
N CYS A 10 0.30 -5.83 -8.89
CA CYS A 10 -1.03 -5.27 -8.70
C CYS A 10 -1.85 -6.13 -7.74
N ARG A 11 -1.87 -7.45 -7.97
CA ARG A 11 -2.58 -8.40 -7.09
C ARG A 11 -2.05 -8.35 -5.66
N ALA A 12 -0.73 -8.23 -5.46
CA ALA A 12 -0.15 -8.11 -4.12
C ALA A 12 -0.61 -6.84 -3.39
N ASN A 13 -0.58 -5.69 -4.07
CA ASN A 13 -1.05 -4.43 -3.51
C ASN A 13 -2.57 -4.47 -3.24
N ILE A 14 -3.37 -4.97 -4.19
CA ILE A 14 -4.83 -5.13 -4.02
C ILE A 14 -5.13 -6.00 -2.79
N ALA A 15 -4.45 -7.13 -2.60
CA ALA A 15 -4.68 -8.00 -1.45
C ALA A 15 -4.46 -7.28 -0.10
N ILE A 16 -3.46 -6.40 -0.02
CA ILE A 16 -3.18 -5.59 1.18
C ILE A 16 -4.28 -4.52 1.36
N LEU A 17 -4.71 -3.87 0.28
CA LEU A 17 -5.81 -2.90 0.30
C LEU A 17 -7.14 -3.55 0.73
N SER A 18 -7.42 -4.78 0.27
CA SER A 18 -8.58 -5.55 0.70
C SER A 18 -8.53 -5.88 2.19
N GLN A 19 -7.35 -6.15 2.77
CA GLN A 19 -7.23 -6.31 4.23
C GLN A 19 -7.63 -5.04 4.97
N LYS A 20 -7.26 -3.85 4.46
CA LYS A 20 -7.67 -2.57 5.06
C LYS A 20 -9.19 -2.42 5.09
N LEU A 21 -9.86 -2.70 3.97
CA LEU A 21 -11.33 -2.63 3.88
C LEU A 21 -12.00 -3.65 4.81
N ALA A 22 -11.49 -4.88 4.86
CA ALA A 22 -12.04 -5.90 5.74
C ALA A 22 -11.91 -5.52 7.22
N LEU A 23 -10.80 -4.87 7.63
CA LEU A 23 -10.68 -4.34 8.99
C LEU A 23 -11.71 -3.23 9.25
N THR A 24 -11.94 -2.30 8.31
CA THR A 24 -12.95 -1.25 8.50
C THR A 24 -14.35 -1.84 8.66
N ASP A 25 -14.67 -2.91 7.92
CA ASP A 25 -15.94 -3.63 8.06
C ASP A 25 -16.07 -4.26 9.46
N VAL A 26 -15.01 -4.91 9.95
CA VAL A 26 -14.98 -5.49 11.31
C VAL A 26 -15.20 -4.42 12.37
N LEU A 27 -14.53 -3.27 12.25
CA LEU A 27 -14.69 -2.15 13.18
C LEU A 27 -16.13 -1.61 13.17
N LEU A 28 -16.71 -1.44 11.98
CA LEU A 28 -18.09 -0.97 11.82
C LEU A 28 -19.10 -1.96 12.42
N GLN A 29 -18.93 -3.25 12.16
CA GLN A 29 -19.82 -4.30 12.68
C GLN A 29 -19.77 -4.38 14.20
N ARG A 30 -18.59 -4.27 14.81
CA ARG A 30 -18.40 -4.47 16.25
C ARG A 30 -18.65 -3.23 17.10
N HIS A 31 -18.38 -2.04 16.56
CA HIS A 31 -18.42 -0.80 17.33
C HIS A 31 -19.44 0.22 16.79
N GLY A 32 -20.14 -0.09 15.69
CA GLY A 32 -21.00 0.84 14.98
C GLY A 32 -20.22 1.99 14.33
N SER A 33 -20.89 2.81 13.52
CA SER A 33 -20.23 3.89 12.77
C SER A 33 -19.46 4.86 13.67
N LYS A 34 -20.09 5.39 14.72
CA LYS A 34 -19.43 6.36 15.63
C LYS A 34 -18.23 5.76 16.37
N GLY A 35 -18.35 4.51 16.83
CA GLY A 35 -17.27 3.83 17.55
C GLY A 35 -16.10 3.49 16.64
N ALA A 36 -16.37 2.99 15.43
CA ALA A 36 -15.35 2.68 14.44
C ALA A 36 -14.53 3.93 14.04
N HIS A 37 -15.19 5.05 13.77
CA HIS A 37 -14.52 6.32 13.46
C HIS A 37 -13.67 6.84 14.63
N ALA A 38 -14.13 6.67 15.87
CA ALA A 38 -13.35 7.05 17.05
C ALA A 38 -12.11 6.16 17.22
N ILE A 39 -12.24 4.85 17.02
CA ILE A 39 -11.13 3.89 17.09
C ILE A 39 -10.11 4.14 15.98
N PHE A 40 -10.56 4.38 14.75
CA PHE A 40 -9.72 4.57 13.58
C PHE A 40 -8.67 5.68 13.78
N GLN A 41 -9.08 6.79 14.42
CA GLN A 41 -8.19 7.93 14.70
C GLN A 41 -7.50 7.88 16.06
N SER A 42 -7.87 6.94 16.94
CA SER A 42 -7.29 6.84 18.28
C SER A 42 -5.85 6.33 18.22
N VAL A 43 -4.95 7.01 18.93
CA VAL A 43 -3.53 6.62 19.00
C VAL A 43 -3.39 5.43 19.93
N CYS A 44 -2.77 4.36 19.43
CA CYS A 44 -2.34 3.23 20.25
C CYS A 44 -1.09 3.62 21.04
N PRO A 45 -1.09 3.58 22.39
CA PRO A 45 0.08 3.95 23.18
C PRO A 45 1.32 3.06 22.94
N ILE A 46 1.11 1.80 22.56
CA ILE A 46 2.19 0.83 22.33
C ILE A 46 2.93 1.14 21.02
N VAL A 47 2.18 1.49 19.98
CA VAL A 47 2.72 1.74 18.64
C VAL A 47 3.03 3.22 18.41
N GLY A 48 2.40 4.12 19.16
CA GLY A 48 2.56 5.57 19.04
C GLY A 48 1.83 6.20 17.84
N ALA A 49 0.95 5.44 17.17
CA ALA A 49 0.16 5.90 16.03
C ALA A 49 -1.24 5.25 16.02
N SER A 50 -2.16 5.85 15.26
CA SER A 50 -3.50 5.31 15.02
C SER A 50 -3.56 4.40 13.79
N ILE A 51 -4.67 3.67 13.63
CA ILE A 51 -4.95 2.90 12.41
C ILE A 51 -4.96 3.85 11.21
N GLY A 52 -5.64 4.98 11.31
CA GLY A 52 -5.74 5.98 10.25
C GLY A 52 -4.38 6.54 9.83
N GLN A 53 -3.45 6.75 10.76
CA GLN A 53 -2.09 7.20 10.45
C GLN A 53 -1.29 6.14 9.67
N HIS A 54 -1.39 4.86 10.06
CA HIS A 54 -0.75 3.77 9.32
C HIS A 54 -1.41 3.52 7.95
N PHE A 55 -2.74 3.63 7.88
CA PHE A 55 -3.48 3.54 6.62
C PHE A 55 -3.02 4.63 5.67
N ARG A 56 -3.05 5.89 6.08
CA ARG A 56 -2.63 7.04 5.28
C ARG A 56 -1.19 6.87 4.82
N HIS A 57 -0.25 6.58 5.72
CA HIS A 57 1.17 6.49 5.34
C HIS A 57 1.45 5.39 4.31
N SER A 58 0.90 4.19 4.51
CA SER A 58 1.05 3.11 3.52
C SER A 58 0.25 3.37 2.24
N MET A 59 -0.89 4.06 2.30
CA MET A 59 -1.64 4.49 1.12
C MET A 59 -0.84 5.49 0.28
N ASP A 60 -0.15 6.46 0.90
CA ASP A 60 0.68 7.43 0.18
C ASP A 60 1.69 6.72 -0.72
N HIS A 61 2.23 5.57 -0.27
CA HIS A 61 3.21 4.79 -1.03
C HIS A 61 2.58 3.92 -2.12
N ILE A 62 1.47 3.22 -1.81
CA ILE A 62 0.77 2.38 -2.80
C ILE A 62 0.19 3.25 -3.91
N GLU A 63 -0.47 4.35 -3.56
CA GLU A 63 -1.17 5.20 -4.52
C GLU A 63 -0.21 5.83 -5.52
N ILE A 64 0.88 6.46 -5.06
CA ILE A 64 1.83 7.09 -5.98
C ILE A 64 2.52 6.05 -6.88
N ALA A 65 2.88 4.88 -6.35
CA ALA A 65 3.46 3.80 -7.15
C ALA A 65 2.46 3.26 -8.19
N ALA A 66 1.18 3.13 -7.83
CA ALA A 66 0.12 2.70 -8.74
C ALA A 66 -0.15 3.72 -9.84
N LEU A 67 -0.21 5.02 -9.51
CA LEU A 67 -0.40 6.10 -10.47
C LEU A 67 0.77 6.20 -11.44
N VAL A 68 2.01 6.18 -10.92
CA VAL A 68 3.22 6.15 -11.76
C VAL A 68 3.20 4.95 -12.71
N ALA A 69 2.81 3.77 -12.23
CA ALA A 69 2.72 2.58 -13.06
C ALA A 69 1.61 2.68 -14.13
N ALA A 70 0.47 3.28 -13.80
CA ALA A 70 -0.66 3.46 -14.72
C ALA A 70 -0.40 4.51 -15.81
N GLU A 71 0.35 5.57 -15.49
CA GLU A 71 0.72 6.63 -16.44
C GLU A 71 1.98 6.27 -17.25
N SER A 72 2.73 5.25 -16.82
CA SER A 72 3.93 4.78 -17.51
C SER A 72 3.59 4.21 -18.88
N SER A 73 4.05 4.90 -19.92
CA SER A 73 3.97 4.42 -21.29
C SER A 73 5.24 3.64 -21.68
N PRO A 74 5.13 2.65 -22.57
CA PRO A 74 6.29 1.97 -23.12
C PRO A 74 7.26 2.95 -23.79
N PRO A 75 8.59 2.76 -23.66
CA PRO A 75 9.60 3.54 -24.36
C PRO A 75 9.34 3.59 -25.86
N CYS A 76 9.40 4.79 -26.44
CA CYS A 76 9.70 4.91 -27.85
C CYS A 76 11.17 4.48 -28.06
N PRO A 77 11.50 3.58 -29.00
CA PRO A 77 12.87 3.06 -29.19
C PRO A 77 13.95 4.10 -29.51
N LYS A 78 13.57 5.36 -29.73
CA LYS A 78 14.46 6.42 -30.23
C LYS A 78 14.84 7.48 -29.20
N GLU A 79 14.32 7.40 -27.97
CA GLU A 79 14.60 8.39 -26.92
C GLU A 79 15.10 7.70 -25.65
N ALA A 80 16.15 8.24 -25.04
CA ALA A 80 16.58 7.83 -23.71
C ALA A 80 15.48 8.20 -22.70
N LEU A 81 14.95 7.23 -21.96
CA LEU A 81 13.96 7.54 -20.92
C LEU A 81 14.61 8.37 -19.82
N LYS A 82 14.06 9.56 -19.61
CA LYS A 82 14.24 10.26 -18.35
C LYS A 82 13.51 9.46 -17.25
N PRO A 83 14.16 9.14 -16.12
CA PRO A 83 13.49 8.51 -14.99
C PRO A 83 12.29 9.32 -14.52
N ILE A 84 11.22 8.65 -14.12
CA ILE A 84 10.08 9.28 -13.44
C ILE A 84 10.53 9.65 -12.02
N GLU A 85 10.30 10.89 -11.61
CA GLU A 85 10.65 11.36 -10.26
C GLU A 85 9.50 11.05 -9.30
N LEU A 86 9.76 10.22 -8.29
CA LEU A 86 8.77 9.74 -7.33
C LEU A 86 9.18 10.20 -5.92
N HIS A 87 8.38 11.08 -5.30
CA HIS A 87 8.66 11.64 -3.97
C HIS A 87 7.73 11.07 -2.90
N TYR A 88 8.22 10.14 -2.08
CA TYR A 88 7.40 9.50 -1.03
C TYR A 88 7.29 10.35 0.25
N ASP A 89 8.28 11.21 0.54
CA ASP A 89 8.31 11.98 1.78
C ASP A 89 7.62 13.35 1.70
N LEU A 90 7.33 13.84 0.49
CA LEU A 90 6.54 15.06 0.24
C LEU A 90 5.03 14.84 0.46
N ARG A 91 4.66 14.27 1.62
CA ARG A 91 3.29 13.91 2.00
C ARG A 91 2.66 14.90 2.96
N VAL A 92 1.35 15.06 2.87
CA VAL A 92 0.56 15.87 3.81
C VAL A 92 0.22 15.04 5.07
N ARG A 93 0.71 15.48 6.24
CA ARG A 93 0.45 14.83 7.54
C ARG A 93 -0.61 15.60 8.35
N GLY A 94 -1.32 14.93 9.26
CA GLY A 94 -2.32 15.59 10.11
C GLY A 94 -3.65 15.94 9.42
N GLY A 95 -3.76 15.60 8.12
CA GLY A 95 -4.91 15.90 7.27
C GLY A 95 -6.13 15.02 7.55
N THR A 96 -7.19 15.20 6.76
CA THR A 96 -8.46 14.48 6.91
C THR A 96 -8.33 12.99 6.64
N LEU A 97 -7.47 12.56 5.72
CA LEU A 97 -7.31 11.15 5.31
C LEU A 97 -6.86 10.19 6.42
N GLU A 98 -6.26 10.68 7.51
CA GLU A 98 -5.87 9.85 8.66
C GLU A 98 -6.85 9.93 9.84
N LYS A 99 -7.91 10.75 9.72
CA LYS A 99 -8.93 10.98 10.75
C LYS A 99 -10.33 10.56 10.30
N ASP A 100 -10.57 10.61 8.99
CA ASP A 100 -11.84 10.28 8.35
C ASP A 100 -11.73 8.89 7.71
N MET A 101 -12.44 7.94 8.31
CA MET A 101 -12.42 6.54 7.89
C MET A 101 -13.15 6.37 6.54
N GLU A 102 -14.24 7.10 6.30
CA GLU A 102 -14.98 7.03 5.03
C GLU A 102 -14.15 7.56 3.87
N LEU A 103 -13.46 8.69 4.04
CA LEU A 103 -12.52 9.19 3.04
C LEU A 103 -11.37 8.22 2.79
N SER A 104 -10.88 7.56 3.84
CA SER A 104 -9.85 6.52 3.68
C SER A 104 -10.38 5.31 2.89
N ILE A 105 -11.61 4.85 3.13
CA ILE A 105 -12.24 3.76 2.39
C ILE A 105 -12.37 4.13 0.91
N ASN A 106 -12.90 5.33 0.62
CA ASN A 106 -13.05 5.81 -0.76
C ASN A 106 -11.70 5.86 -1.48
N ARG A 107 -10.67 6.39 -0.83
CA ARG A 107 -9.30 6.42 -1.37
C ARG A 107 -8.78 5.01 -1.66
N ILE A 108 -8.98 4.06 -0.75
CA ILE A 108 -8.56 2.66 -0.95
C ILE A 108 -9.26 2.05 -2.17
N THR A 109 -10.57 2.22 -2.28
CA THR A 109 -11.35 1.70 -3.42
C THR A 109 -10.89 2.29 -4.75
N SER A 110 -10.68 3.62 -4.82
CA SER A 110 -10.19 4.25 -6.04
C SER A 110 -8.81 3.72 -6.48
N VAL A 111 -7.91 3.45 -5.53
CA VAL A 111 -6.59 2.89 -5.86
C VAL A 111 -6.69 1.42 -6.28
N ILE A 112 -7.61 0.65 -5.70
CA ILE A 112 -7.92 -0.70 -6.17
C ILE A 112 -8.37 -0.66 -7.64
N ASP A 113 -9.23 0.29 -8.03
CA ASP A 113 -9.70 0.44 -9.41
C ASP A 113 -8.55 0.77 -10.38
N VAL A 114 -7.60 1.63 -9.98
CA VAL A 114 -6.39 1.92 -10.75
C VAL A 114 -5.55 0.66 -10.95
N LEU A 115 -5.32 -0.11 -9.89
CA LEU A 115 -4.52 -1.34 -9.96
C LEU A 115 -5.20 -2.44 -10.80
N HIS A 116 -6.53 -2.54 -10.76
CA HIS A 116 -7.29 -3.43 -11.63
C HIS A 116 -7.17 -3.01 -13.09
N SER A 117 -7.33 -1.72 -13.39
CA SER A 117 -7.19 -1.18 -14.75
C SER A 117 -5.79 -1.45 -15.30
N LEU A 118 -4.75 -1.16 -14.53
CA LEU A 118 -3.35 -1.45 -14.88
C LEU A 118 -3.14 -2.96 -15.13
N SER A 119 -3.67 -3.82 -14.27
CA SER A 119 -3.55 -5.27 -14.45
C SER A 119 -4.26 -5.77 -15.71
N ASN A 120 -5.42 -5.21 -16.06
CA ASN A 120 -6.20 -5.61 -17.24
C ASN A 120 -5.50 -5.17 -18.53
N SER A 121 -4.99 -3.94 -18.60
CA SER A 121 -4.23 -3.44 -19.76
C SER A 121 -2.98 -4.28 -20.07
N CYS A 122 -2.35 -4.81 -19.01
CA CYS A 122 -1.19 -5.71 -19.13
C CYS A 122 -1.58 -7.07 -19.75
N ILE A 123 -2.72 -7.65 -19.34
CA ILE A 123 -3.22 -8.93 -19.86
C ILE A 123 -3.55 -8.86 -21.36
N GLU A 124 -3.95 -7.69 -21.87
CA GLU A 124 -4.28 -7.47 -23.29
C GLU A 124 -3.06 -7.43 -24.23
N GLY A 125 -1.86 -7.78 -23.74
CA GLY A 125 -0.66 -7.98 -24.57
C GLY A 125 0.08 -6.69 -24.91
N THR A 126 -0.27 -5.57 -24.29
CA THR A 126 0.44 -4.30 -24.46
C THR A 126 1.64 -4.25 -23.50
N ASN A 127 2.85 -4.44 -24.03
CA ASN A 127 4.12 -3.92 -23.48
C ASN A 127 4.36 -4.06 -21.95
N GLU A 128 4.00 -5.17 -21.31
CA GLU A 128 4.15 -5.39 -19.86
C GLU A 128 5.61 -5.30 -19.36
N VAL A 129 6.54 -5.91 -20.11
CA VAL A 129 8.00 -5.82 -19.82
C VAL A 129 8.49 -4.37 -19.93
N SER A 130 7.84 -3.60 -20.80
CA SER A 130 8.13 -2.19 -21.02
C SER A 130 7.77 -1.34 -19.80
N VAL A 131 6.58 -1.53 -19.23
CA VAL A 131 6.13 -0.80 -18.03
C VAL A 131 6.96 -1.18 -16.82
N ALA A 132 7.20 -2.48 -16.59
CA ALA A 132 7.96 -2.98 -15.45
C ALA A 132 9.38 -2.39 -15.34
N MET A 133 9.98 -2.09 -16.50
CA MET A 133 11.36 -1.61 -16.62
C MET A 133 11.47 -0.09 -16.79
N VAL A 134 10.36 0.66 -16.79
CA VAL A 134 10.41 2.13 -16.81
C VAL A 134 11.25 2.61 -15.62
N PRO A 135 12.32 3.39 -15.86
CA PRO A 135 13.21 3.86 -14.81
C PRO A 135 12.50 4.89 -13.93
N VAL A 136 12.79 4.82 -12.63
CA VAL A 136 12.25 5.73 -11.60
C VAL A 136 13.42 6.23 -10.75
N HIS A 137 13.37 7.49 -10.31
CA HIS A 137 14.13 7.96 -9.16
C HIS A 137 13.18 8.10 -7.98
N ALA A 138 13.34 7.23 -6.99
CA ALA A 138 12.57 7.29 -5.76
C ALA A 138 13.33 8.17 -4.76
N HIS A 139 12.70 9.26 -4.33
CA HIS A 139 13.28 10.27 -3.44
C HIS A 139 12.86 10.03 -2.00
N PHE A 140 13.85 10.07 -1.11
CA PHE A 140 13.67 9.89 0.33
C PHE A 140 14.59 10.81 1.14
N PHE A 141 14.12 11.26 2.29
CA PHE A 141 15.03 11.70 3.35
C PHE A 141 15.63 10.47 4.03
N LEU A 142 16.95 10.28 3.91
CA LEU A 142 17.67 9.15 4.52
C LEU A 142 18.10 9.44 5.96
N SER A 143 18.14 10.71 6.36
CA SER A 143 18.39 11.15 7.74
C SER A 143 17.61 12.42 8.06
N SER A 144 17.32 12.64 9.34
CA SER A 144 16.53 13.80 9.82
C SER A 144 17.26 15.14 9.72
N ASP A 145 18.57 15.13 9.52
CA ASP A 145 19.42 16.32 9.38
C ASP A 145 19.75 16.68 7.91
N GLN A 146 19.23 15.92 6.95
CA GLN A 146 19.39 16.24 5.53
C GLN A 146 18.48 17.40 5.11
N ALA A 147 19.01 18.26 4.25
CA ALA A 147 18.28 19.41 3.70
C ALA A 147 17.40 19.06 2.49
N PHE A 148 17.68 17.95 1.80
CA PHE A 148 17.00 17.51 0.58
C PHE A 148 16.85 15.99 0.55
N GLU A 149 15.89 15.50 -0.24
CA GLU A 149 15.71 14.07 -0.51
C GLU A 149 16.82 13.55 -1.45
N GLU A 150 17.27 12.33 -1.22
CA GLU A 150 18.24 11.65 -2.09
C GLU A 150 17.51 10.81 -3.15
N PRO A 151 17.84 10.96 -4.45
CA PRO A 151 17.28 10.14 -5.51
C PRO A 151 17.93 8.75 -5.54
N LEU A 152 17.12 7.71 -5.42
CA LEU A 152 17.55 6.32 -5.55
C LEU A 152 17.08 5.75 -6.91
N PRO A 153 17.99 5.30 -7.79
CA PRO A 153 17.63 4.63 -9.04
C PRO A 153 16.82 3.35 -8.78
N SER A 154 15.69 3.22 -9.49
CA SER A 154 14.76 2.12 -9.38
C SER A 154 13.98 1.89 -10.68
N THR A 155 12.96 1.04 -10.63
CA THR A 155 11.99 0.83 -11.72
C THR A 155 10.57 0.77 -11.19
N VAL A 156 9.58 0.96 -12.06
CA VAL A 156 8.16 0.83 -11.71
C VAL A 156 7.84 -0.48 -10.99
N ALA A 157 8.34 -1.62 -11.50
CA ALA A 157 8.10 -2.91 -10.86
C ALA A 157 8.71 -2.98 -9.45
N ARG A 158 9.91 -2.40 -9.27
CA ARG A 158 10.58 -2.37 -7.97
C ARG A 158 9.84 -1.51 -6.96
N GLU A 159 9.28 -0.38 -7.39
CA GLU A 159 8.51 0.54 -6.55
C GLU A 159 7.13 0.00 -6.19
N LEU A 160 6.41 -0.66 -7.11
CA LEU A 160 5.18 -1.41 -6.77
C LEU A 160 5.46 -2.52 -5.75
N GLY A 161 6.60 -3.20 -5.85
CA GLY A 161 7.03 -4.21 -4.90
C GLY A 161 7.43 -3.63 -3.55
N PHE A 162 8.12 -2.48 -3.55
CA PHE A 162 8.44 -1.72 -2.34
C PHE A 162 7.18 -1.27 -1.62
N ALA A 163 6.22 -0.68 -2.32
CA ALA A 163 4.96 -0.23 -1.75
C ALA A 163 4.18 -1.39 -1.08
N ALA A 164 4.14 -2.56 -1.73
CA ALA A 164 3.51 -3.75 -1.13
C ALA A 164 4.23 -4.21 0.16
N HIS A 165 5.55 -4.29 0.15
CA HIS A 165 6.34 -4.68 1.33
C HIS A 165 6.27 -3.64 2.46
N HIS A 166 6.26 -2.36 2.13
CA HIS A 166 6.10 -1.28 3.09
C HIS A 166 4.70 -1.29 3.71
N ALA A 167 3.68 -1.51 2.89
CA ALA A 167 2.31 -1.60 3.37
C ALA A 167 2.06 -2.82 4.23
N ILE A 168 2.63 -4.00 3.93
CA ILE A 168 2.47 -5.17 4.81
C ILE A 168 3.13 -4.94 6.18
N HIS A 169 4.25 -4.23 6.25
CA HIS A 169 4.85 -3.80 7.51
C HIS A 169 3.87 -2.93 8.31
N HIS A 170 3.21 -1.97 7.67
CA HIS A 170 2.18 -1.17 8.33
C HIS A 170 0.94 -1.98 8.72
N MET A 171 0.53 -2.97 7.94
CA MET A 171 -0.57 -3.85 8.33
C MET A 171 -0.21 -4.73 9.53
N ALA A 172 1.06 -5.10 9.71
CA ALA A 172 1.52 -5.76 10.94
C ALA A 172 1.41 -4.84 12.17
N MET A 173 1.72 -3.55 12.02
CA MET A 173 1.51 -2.57 13.10
C MET A 173 0.02 -2.37 13.39
N VAL A 174 -0.82 -2.26 12.35
CA VAL A 174 -2.27 -2.17 12.49
C VAL A 174 -2.82 -3.39 13.22
N LYS A 175 -2.32 -4.60 12.93
CA LYS A 175 -2.71 -5.81 13.67
C LYS A 175 -2.45 -5.66 15.17
N ILE A 176 -1.27 -5.16 15.56
CA ILE A 176 -0.94 -4.92 16.97
C ILE A 176 -1.94 -3.93 17.57
N ILE A 177 -2.26 -2.83 16.88
CA ILE A 177 -3.23 -1.83 17.35
C ILE A 177 -4.61 -2.48 17.55
N SER A 178 -5.08 -3.25 16.56
CA SER A 178 -6.36 -3.96 16.61
C SER A 178 -6.48 -4.85 17.83
N LEU A 179 -5.44 -5.66 18.10
CA LEU A 179 -5.44 -6.63 19.20
C LEU A 179 -5.23 -6.00 20.57
N GLN A 180 -4.42 -4.94 20.65
CA GLN A 180 -3.98 -4.37 21.93
C GLN A 180 -4.78 -3.14 22.37
N SER A 181 -5.47 -2.45 21.46
CA SER A 181 -6.12 -1.17 21.76
C SER A 181 -7.53 -1.03 21.23
N CYS A 182 -7.97 -1.90 20.31
CA CYS A 182 -9.34 -1.86 19.78
C CYS A 182 -10.26 -2.92 20.38
N GLY A 183 -9.74 -3.84 21.22
CA GLY A 183 -10.53 -4.91 21.81
C GLY A 183 -10.96 -5.98 20.80
N LEU A 184 -10.21 -6.12 19.70
CA LEU A 184 -10.36 -7.22 18.74
C LEU A 184 -9.50 -8.42 19.16
N HIS A 185 -9.93 -9.61 18.77
CA HIS A 185 -9.18 -10.85 18.89
C HIS A 185 -8.71 -11.30 17.50
N GLU A 186 -7.76 -12.25 17.47
CA GLU A 186 -7.25 -12.81 16.22
C GLU A 186 -8.38 -13.37 15.33
N SER A 187 -9.40 -13.98 15.96
CA SER A 187 -10.58 -14.51 15.28
C SER A 187 -11.50 -13.46 14.65
N ASP A 188 -11.36 -12.19 15.05
CA ASP A 188 -12.11 -11.08 14.46
C ASP A 188 -11.43 -10.53 13.20
N LEU A 189 -10.13 -10.82 13.02
CA LEU A 189 -9.35 -10.32 11.90
C LEU A 189 -9.44 -11.27 10.70
N PRO A 190 -9.31 -10.75 9.47
CA PRO A 190 -9.22 -11.59 8.28
C PRO A 190 -8.07 -12.60 8.38
N ASP A 191 -8.22 -13.73 7.70
CA ASP A 191 -7.15 -14.72 7.62
C ASP A 191 -5.85 -14.08 7.12
N HIS A 192 -4.76 -14.41 7.80
CA HIS A 192 -3.42 -13.93 7.51
C HIS A 192 -3.26 -12.38 7.55
N PHE A 193 -4.17 -11.65 8.18
CA PHE A 193 -4.10 -10.19 8.32
C PHE A 193 -2.74 -9.74 8.87
N GLY A 194 -2.12 -8.77 8.19
CA GLY A 194 -0.83 -8.19 8.58
C GLY A 194 0.35 -9.18 8.51
N ARG A 195 0.23 -10.30 7.79
CA ARG A 195 1.31 -11.29 7.64
C ARG A 195 1.91 -11.27 6.25
N ALA A 196 3.23 -11.36 6.17
CA ALA A 196 3.93 -11.47 4.90
C ALA A 196 3.62 -12.81 4.20
N PRO A 197 3.45 -12.84 2.87
CA PRO A 197 3.20 -14.08 2.12
C PRO A 197 4.25 -15.17 2.33
N SER A 198 5.52 -14.80 2.50
CA SER A 198 6.61 -15.73 2.80
C SER A 198 6.41 -16.44 4.14
N THR A 199 5.92 -15.73 5.16
CA THR A 199 5.61 -16.31 6.48
C THR A 199 4.43 -17.27 6.39
N ILE A 200 3.37 -16.91 5.66
CA ILE A 200 2.22 -17.80 5.44
C ILE A 200 2.67 -19.08 4.74
N LYS A 201 3.51 -18.94 3.71
CA LYS A 201 4.06 -20.08 2.97
C LYS A 201 4.88 -20.98 3.91
N TYR A 202 5.77 -20.42 4.73
CA TYR A 202 6.58 -21.20 5.67
C TYR A 202 5.73 -22.02 6.66
N ASP A 203 4.72 -21.39 7.27
CA ASP A 203 3.82 -22.06 8.21
C ASP A 203 3.05 -23.20 7.55
N GLY A 204 2.57 -23.01 6.31
CA GLY A 204 1.85 -24.03 5.55
C GLY A 204 2.70 -25.22 5.12
N HIS A 205 4.03 -25.14 5.17
CA HIS A 205 4.94 -26.28 4.97
C HIS A 205 5.35 -26.96 6.29
N SER A 206 4.94 -26.40 7.43
CA SER A 206 5.32 -26.87 8.77
C SER A 206 4.15 -27.58 9.49
N GLY A 207 3.04 -27.83 8.79
CA GLY A 207 1.84 -28.51 9.29
C GLY A 207 1.61 -29.88 8.68
#